data_AF-A0A1V0UWN4-F1
#
_entry.id   AF-A0A1V0UWN4-F1
#
_cell.length_a   1.000
_cell.length_b   1.000
_cell.length_c   1.000
_cell.angle_alpha   90.00
_cell.angle_beta   90.00
_cell.angle_gamma   90.00
#
_symmetry.space_group_name_H-M   'P 1'
#
loop_
_entity.id
_entity.type
_entity.pdbx_description
1 polymer ?
#
loop_
_entity_poly.entity_id
_entity_poly.type
_entity_poly.pdbx_seq_one_letter_code
_entity_poly.pdbx_strand_id
1 'polypeptide(L)'
;MSKGSNMPIPTSKCRCNNCGKPFYELVNHKLKQCPWCNHIFSDPNSFPNMEGISDKYNLVINPQNGVPSIMVLGGTGMNHKSAITTLEKRLRRKYHAEKARADAAEGELKRLKEKLEKLVHEYIGPDDNK
;
A
#
# COMPACT_ATOMS: atom_id res chain seq x y z
N MET A 1 -27.58 -20.23 -17.25
CA MET A 1 -26.53 -19.42 -16.62
C MET A 1 -26.27 -18.19 -17.50
N SER A 2 -26.61 -16.99 -17.03
CA SER A 2 -26.41 -15.76 -17.78
C SER A 2 -24.91 -15.45 -17.84
N LYS A 3 -24.31 -15.52 -19.04
CA LYS A 3 -22.93 -15.06 -19.26
C LYS A 3 -22.92 -13.55 -19.03
N GLY A 4 -22.45 -13.13 -17.85
CA GLY A 4 -22.30 -11.72 -17.55
C GLY A 4 -21.33 -11.07 -18.55
N SER A 5 -21.82 -10.05 -19.26
CA SER A 5 -21.00 -9.26 -20.16
C SER A 5 -20.06 -8.39 -19.32
N ASN A 6 -18.75 -8.66 -19.39
CA ASN A 6 -17.76 -7.76 -18.84
C ASN A 6 -17.63 -6.60 -19.82
N MET A 7 -18.18 -5.44 -19.49
CA MET A 7 -18.00 -4.24 -20.32
C MET A 7 -16.64 -3.60 -19.99
N PRO A 8 -15.66 -3.64 -20.91
CA PRO A 8 -14.39 -2.95 -20.70
C PRO A 8 -14.62 -1.45 -20.82
N ILE A 9 -14.28 -0.71 -19.77
CA ILE A 9 -14.34 0.75 -19.78
C ILE A 9 -12.91 1.30 -19.88
N PRO A 10 -12.54 1.98 -20.97
CA PRO A 10 -11.20 2.53 -21.14
C PRO A 10 -10.84 3.53 -20.04
N THR A 11 -9.66 3.35 -19.46
CA THR A 11 -9.09 4.23 -18.42
C THR A 11 -7.67 4.66 -18.79
N SER A 12 -7.31 5.84 -18.32
CA SER A 12 -5.96 6.39 -18.38
C SER A 12 -5.35 6.41 -16.99
N LYS A 13 -4.05 6.11 -16.91
CA LYS A 13 -3.26 6.28 -15.70
C LYS A 13 -2.64 7.67 -15.69
N CYS A 14 -2.89 8.41 -14.62
CA CYS A 14 -2.49 9.79 -14.43
C CYS A 14 -1.66 9.93 -13.16
N ARG A 15 -0.91 11.02 -13.04
CA ARG A 15 -0.12 11.32 -11.84
C ARG A 15 -0.40 12.73 -11.35
N CYS A 16 -0.72 12.88 -10.06
CA CYS A 16 -1.00 14.20 -9.50
C CYS A 16 0.29 15.02 -9.41
N ASN A 17 0.29 16.23 -9.98
CA ASN A 17 1.45 17.12 -9.95
C ASN A 17 1.75 17.65 -8.53
N ASN A 18 0.74 17.72 -7.65
CA ASN A 18 0.92 18.19 -6.27
C ASN A 18 1.51 17.11 -5.34
N CYS A 19 0.96 15.89 -5.32
CA CYS A 19 1.38 14.84 -4.39
C CYS A 19 2.18 13.69 -5.02
N GLY A 20 2.36 13.70 -6.35
CA GLY A 20 3.10 12.67 -7.09
C GLY A 20 2.47 11.27 -7.11
N LYS A 21 1.30 11.08 -6.48
CA LYS A 21 0.63 9.77 -6.44
C LYS A 21 -0.09 9.48 -7.76
N PRO A 22 -0.05 8.22 -8.25
CA PRO A 22 -0.79 7.81 -9.43
C PRO A 22 -2.28 7.66 -9.13
N PHE A 23 -3.12 7.90 -10.12
CA PHE A 23 -4.56 7.64 -10.08
C PHE A 23 -5.05 7.24 -11.48
N TYR A 24 -6.29 6.75 -11.56
CA TYR A 24 -6.91 6.35 -12.83
C TYR A 24 -8.13 7.23 -13.09
N GLU A 25 -8.31 7.65 -14.33
CA GLU A 25 -9.49 8.36 -14.80
C GLU A 25 -10.03 7.73 -16.09
N LEU A 26 -11.30 7.95 -16.41
CA LEU A 26 -11.87 7.42 -17.65
C LEU A 26 -11.37 8.29 -18.81
N VAL A 27 -11.10 7.69 -19.97
CA VAL A 27 -10.54 8.41 -21.15
C VAL A 27 -11.38 9.62 -21.58
N ASN A 28 -12.68 9.62 -21.27
CA ASN A 28 -13.63 10.71 -21.58
C ASN A 28 -14.15 11.46 -20.36
N HIS A 29 -13.61 11.21 -19.16
CA HIS A 29 -14.05 11.88 -17.94
C HIS A 29 -12.84 12.34 -17.12
N LYS A 30 -12.69 13.66 -17.03
CA LYS A 30 -11.60 14.30 -16.31
C LYS A 30 -12.01 14.53 -14.85
N LEU A 31 -11.19 14.06 -13.91
CA LEU A 31 -11.41 14.40 -12.50
C LEU A 31 -11.12 15.88 -12.29
N LYS A 32 -11.85 16.53 -11.37
CA LYS A 32 -11.62 17.94 -10.98
C LYS A 32 -10.65 18.09 -9.82
N GLN A 33 -10.43 17.02 -9.07
CA GLN A 33 -9.58 17.02 -7.88
C GLN A 33 -8.82 15.71 -7.74
N CYS A 34 -7.65 15.76 -7.10
CA CYS A 34 -6.86 14.57 -6.80
C CYS A 34 -7.57 13.71 -5.74
N PRO A 35 -7.79 12.40 -5.98
CA PRO A 35 -8.44 11.53 -5.01
C PRO A 35 -7.61 11.27 -3.74
N TRP A 36 -6.31 11.60 -3.77
CA TRP A 36 -5.40 11.34 -2.66
C TRP A 36 -5.12 12.54 -1.76
N CYS A 37 -5.08 13.75 -2.33
CA CYS A 37 -4.72 14.96 -1.60
C CYS A 37 -5.74 16.08 -1.74
N ASN A 38 -6.86 15.84 -2.44
CA ASN A 38 -7.93 16.80 -2.71
C ASN A 38 -7.48 18.10 -3.38
N HIS A 39 -6.26 18.16 -3.91
CA HIS A 39 -5.80 19.28 -4.71
C HIS A 39 -6.70 19.44 -5.94
N ILE A 40 -7.26 20.63 -6.10
CA ILE A 40 -8.11 20.99 -7.23
C ILE A 40 -7.23 21.19 -8.46
N PHE A 41 -7.60 20.58 -9.57
CA PHE A 41 -6.89 20.76 -10.84
C PHE A 41 -7.36 22.09 -11.46
N SER A 42 -6.72 23.18 -11.04
CA SER A 42 -7.19 24.55 -11.27
C SER A 42 -6.96 25.05 -12.70
N ASP A 43 -6.05 24.42 -13.46
CA ASP A 43 -5.66 24.90 -14.80
C ASP A 43 -5.77 23.75 -15.83
N PRO A 44 -6.44 23.95 -16.98
CA PRO A 44 -6.48 22.97 -18.07
C PRO A 44 -5.10 22.60 -18.64
N ASN A 45 -4.05 23.37 -18.37
CA ASN A 45 -2.66 23.03 -18.66
C ASN A 45 -1.89 22.45 -17.46
N SER A 46 -2.43 22.55 -16.23
CA SER A 46 -1.92 21.86 -15.04
C SER A 46 -2.35 20.40 -14.95
N PHE A 47 -2.94 19.86 -16.03
CA PHE A 47 -3.42 18.50 -16.08
C PHE A 47 -2.33 17.54 -15.58
N PRO A 48 -2.72 16.49 -14.83
CA PRO A 48 -1.78 15.47 -14.40
C PRO A 48 -0.97 15.00 -15.60
N ASN A 49 0.35 14.82 -15.44
CA ASN A 49 1.16 14.19 -16.47
C ASN A 49 0.52 12.84 -16.80
N MET A 50 -0.12 12.73 -17.96
CA MET A 50 -0.50 11.44 -18.52
C MET A 50 0.82 10.73 -18.79
N GLU A 51 1.12 9.70 -18.00
CA GLU A 51 2.12 8.73 -18.41
C GLU A 51 1.62 8.19 -19.75
N GLY A 52 2.36 8.49 -20.83
CA GLY A 52 1.96 8.25 -22.21
C GLY A 52 1.28 6.90 -22.37
N ILE A 53 0.22 6.90 -23.18
CA ILE A 53 -0.74 5.82 -23.44
C ILE A 53 -0.04 4.58 -24.06
N SER A 54 0.89 3.96 -23.34
CA SER A 54 1.58 2.75 -23.76
C SER A 54 0.72 1.52 -23.46
N ASP A 55 -0.01 1.55 -22.33
CA ASP A 55 -0.79 0.41 -21.87
C ASP A 55 -2.28 0.76 -21.88
N LYS A 56 -3.10 -0.06 -22.55
CA LYS A 56 -4.56 0.10 -22.55
C LYS A 56 -5.11 -0.47 -21.24
N TYR A 57 -5.45 0.40 -20.29
CA TYR A 57 -6.10 -0.02 -19.04
C TYR A 57 -7.62 -0.06 -19.22
N ASN A 58 -8.24 -1.18 -18.89
CA ASN A 58 -9.69 -1.31 -18.85
C ASN A 58 -10.16 -1.52 -17.42
N LEU A 59 -11.12 -0.71 -16.99
CA LEU A 59 -11.95 -1.00 -15.83
C LEU A 59 -12.96 -2.06 -16.23
N VAL A 60 -13.02 -3.16 -15.48
CA VAL A 60 -13.98 -4.24 -15.64
C VAL A 60 -14.77 -4.42 -14.35
N ILE A 61 -16.08 -4.42 -14.47
CA ILE A 61 -17.00 -4.63 -13.35
C ILE A 61 -17.39 -6.10 -13.37
N ASN A 62 -17.10 -6.81 -12.28
CA ASN A 62 -17.49 -8.21 -12.17
C ASN A 62 -19.04 -8.30 -12.08
N PRO A 63 -19.70 -9.00 -13.00
CA PRO A 63 -21.16 -9.06 -13.05
C PRO A 63 -21.80 -9.84 -11.89
N GLN A 64 -21.04 -10.64 -11.15
CA GLN A 64 -21.54 -11.46 -10.05
C GLN A 64 -21.58 -10.72 -8.71
N ASN A 65 -20.63 -9.81 -8.48
CA ASN A 65 -20.50 -9.11 -7.20
C ASN A 65 -20.37 -7.58 -7.33
N GLY A 66 -20.37 -7.05 -8.56
CA GLY A 66 -20.26 -5.62 -8.83
C GLY A 66 -18.88 -5.01 -8.55
N VAL A 67 -17.87 -5.83 -8.21
CA VAL A 67 -16.56 -5.32 -7.81
C VAL A 67 -15.79 -4.82 -9.03
N PRO A 68 -15.36 -3.54 -9.06
CA PRO A 68 -14.54 -3.00 -10.14
C PRO A 68 -13.08 -3.46 -10.04
N SER A 69 -12.46 -3.78 -11.17
CA SER A 69 -11.04 -4.19 -11.27
C SER A 69 -10.39 -3.56 -12.49
N ILE A 70 -9.11 -3.18 -12.39
CA ILE A 70 -8.35 -2.60 -13.50
C ILE A 70 -7.51 -3.71 -14.15
N MET A 71 -7.71 -3.92 -15.45
CA MET A 71 -6.94 -4.86 -16.28
C MET A 71 -6.04 -4.12 -17.26
N VAL A 72 -4.80 -4.57 -17.40
CA VAL A 72 -3.82 -4.02 -18.36
C VAL A 72 -3.83 -4.90 -19.62
N LEU A 73 -4.31 -4.38 -20.75
CA LEU A 73 -4.20 -5.07 -22.03
C LEU A 73 -2.80 -4.84 -22.60
N GLY A 74 -2.00 -5.92 -22.64
CA GLY A 74 -0.65 -5.91 -23.22
C GLY A 74 0.45 -6.40 -22.28
N GLY A 75 0.16 -6.61 -21.00
CA GLY A 75 1.06 -7.36 -20.13
C GLY A 75 1.15 -8.80 -20.63
N THR A 76 2.28 -9.17 -21.21
CA THR A 76 2.67 -10.58 -21.35
C THR A 76 2.33 -11.26 -20.03
N GLY A 77 1.52 -12.31 -20.09
CA GLY A 77 1.01 -12.99 -18.90
C GLY A 77 2.17 -13.37 -18.00
N MET A 78 2.46 -12.55 -17.00
CA MET A 78 3.22 -12.99 -15.85
C MET A 78 2.31 -14.03 -15.21
N ASN A 79 2.67 -15.31 -15.38
CA ASN A 79 2.04 -16.43 -14.72
C ASN A 79 1.63 -15.99 -13.31
N HIS A 80 0.34 -15.80 -13.04
CA HIS A 80 -0.13 -15.19 -11.78
C HIS A 80 0.48 -15.89 -10.54
N LYS A 81 0.79 -17.18 -10.68
CA LYS A 81 1.51 -17.99 -9.68
C LYS A 81 2.93 -17.48 -9.37
N SER A 82 3.71 -17.03 -10.36
CA SER A 82 5.07 -16.51 -10.15
C SER A 82 5.07 -15.13 -9.47
N ALA A 83 4.10 -14.27 -9.79
CA ALA A 83 3.96 -12.98 -9.12
C ALA A 83 3.53 -13.13 -7.64
N ILE A 84 2.54 -14.00 -7.37
CA ILE A 84 2.05 -14.28 -6.00
C ILE A 84 3.17 -14.88 -5.15
N THR A 85 3.87 -15.89 -5.65
CA THR A 85 5.00 -16.51 -4.92
C THR A 85 6.13 -15.51 -4.62
N THR A 86 6.39 -14.57 -5.51
CA THR A 86 7.39 -13.50 -5.29
C THR A 86 6.95 -12.54 -4.19
N LEU A 87 5.68 -12.13 -4.18
CA LEU A 87 5.11 -11.27 -3.13
C LEU A 87 5.12 -11.96 -1.77
N GLU A 88 4.71 -13.23 -1.69
CA GLU A 88 4.72 -13.99 -0.44
C GLU A 88 6.13 -14.14 0.15
N LYS A 89 7.14 -14.40 -0.69
CA LYS A 89 8.54 -14.45 -0.24
C LYS A 89 8.99 -13.10 0.31
N ARG A 90 8.60 -12.00 -0.33
CA ARG A 90 8.95 -10.64 0.12
C ARG A 90 8.26 -10.29 1.44
N LEU A 91 6.99 -10.64 1.60
CA LEU A 91 6.22 -10.48 2.83
C LEU A 91 6.83 -11.29 3.99
N ARG A 92 7.15 -12.57 3.77
CA ARG A 92 7.83 -13.41 4.77
C ARG A 92 9.15 -12.80 5.24
N ARG A 93 9.99 -12.31 4.31
CA ARG A 93 11.25 -11.66 4.66
C ARG A 93 11.04 -10.40 5.50
N LYS A 94 10.07 -9.55 5.15
CA LYS A 94 9.74 -8.37 5.95
C LYS A 94 9.25 -8.74 7.35
N TYR A 95 8.39 -9.74 7.45
CA TYR A 95 7.90 -10.24 8.74
C TYR A 95 9.04 -10.74 9.63
N HIS A 96 9.95 -11.56 9.11
CA HIS A 96 11.08 -12.07 9.90
C HIS A 96 12.04 -10.96 10.34
N ALA A 97 12.30 -9.98 9.46
CA ALA A 97 13.14 -8.84 9.83
C ALA A 97 12.51 -8.01 10.95
N GLU A 98 11.21 -7.76 10.88
CA GLU A 98 10.51 -6.99 11.91
C GLU A 98 10.39 -7.76 13.22
N LYS A 99 10.12 -9.07 13.16
CA LYS A 99 10.12 -9.94 14.33
C LYS A 99 11.48 -9.93 15.04
N ALA A 100 12.58 -10.07 14.30
CA ALA A 100 13.93 -10.03 14.89
C ALA A 100 14.24 -8.68 15.57
N ARG A 101 13.72 -7.57 15.02
CA ARG A 101 13.85 -6.25 15.66
C ARG A 101 13.03 -6.16 16.95
N ALA A 102 11.81 -6.68 16.93
CA ALA A 102 10.95 -6.73 18.12
C ALA A 102 11.58 -7.59 19.23
N ASP A 103 12.08 -8.79 18.89
CA ASP A 103 12.75 -9.69 19.82
C ASP A 103 14.01 -9.03 20.44
N ALA A 104 14.78 -8.28 19.63
CA ALA A 104 15.93 -7.52 20.11
C ALA A 104 15.53 -6.40 21.09
N ALA A 105 14.48 -5.63 20.77
CA ALA A 105 13.96 -4.57 21.62
C ALA A 105 13.41 -5.12 22.96
N GLU A 106 12.73 -6.27 22.92
CA GLU A 106 12.26 -6.96 24.13
C GLU A 106 13.43 -7.41 25.02
N GLY A 107 14.51 -7.93 24.40
CA GLY A 107 15.74 -8.28 25.10
C GLY A 107 16.42 -7.08 25.78
N GLU A 108 16.46 -5.93 25.12
CA GLU A 108 16.99 -4.68 25.70
C GLU A 108 16.12 -4.19 26.87
N LEU A 109 14.79 -4.23 26.70
CA LEU A 109 13.85 -3.83 27.75
C LEU A 109 14.01 -4.71 29.00
N LYS A 110 14.17 -6.02 28.82
CA LYS A 110 14.41 -6.96 29.91
C LYS A 110 15.71 -6.62 30.66
N ARG A 111 16.81 -6.35 29.94
CA ARG A 111 18.09 -5.93 30.56
C ARG A 111 17.96 -4.62 31.32
N LEU A 112 17.26 -3.64 30.77
CA LEU A 112 17.01 -2.36 31.44
C LEU A 112 16.19 -2.55 32.72
N LYS A 113 15.17 -3.40 32.68
CA LYS A 113 14.36 -3.74 33.86
C LYS A 113 15.18 -4.40 34.96
N GLU A 114 15.99 -5.39 34.64
CA GLU A 114 16.90 -6.05 35.60
C GLU A 114 17.91 -5.05 36.20
N LYS A 115 18.43 -4.12 35.39
CA LYS A 115 19.35 -3.08 35.86
C LYS A 115 18.65 -2.10 36.82
N LEU A 116 17.40 -1.72 36.50
CA LEU A 116 16.60 -0.86 37.36
C LEU A 116 16.27 -1.56 38.70
N GLU A 117 15.88 -2.83 38.67
CA GLU A 117 15.61 -3.61 39.89
C GLU A 117 16.84 -3.69 40.80
N LYS A 118 18.04 -3.91 40.23
CA LYS A 118 19.29 -3.87 41.00
C LYS A 118 19.56 -2.50 41.63
N LEU A 119 19.39 -1.42 40.87
CA LEU A 119 19.56 -0.06 41.38
C LEU A 119 18.54 0.26 42.47
N VAL A 120 17.29 -0.17 42.33
CA VAL A 120 16.27 -0.02 43.37
C VAL A 120 16.70 -0.76 44.63
N HIS A 121 17.16 -2.01 44.54
CA HIS A 121 17.66 -2.73 45.72
C HIS A 121 18.93 -2.13 46.36
N GLU A 122 19.82 -1.53 45.57
CA GLU A 122 21.03 -0.87 46.10
C GLU A 122 20.75 0.46 46.82
N TYR A 123 19.84 1.28 46.28
CA TYR A 123 19.61 2.65 46.76
C TYR A 123 18.36 2.80 47.62
N ILE A 124 17.43 1.86 47.52
CA ILE A 124 16.21 1.77 48.32
C ILE A 124 16.30 0.41 49.02
N GLY A 125 17.19 0.30 50.01
CA GLY A 125 17.22 -0.87 50.89
C GLY A 125 15.83 -1.14 51.48
N PRO A 126 15.52 -2.38 51.90
CA PRO A 126 14.26 -2.65 52.58
C PRO A 126 14.18 -1.69 53.76
N ASP A 127 13.08 -0.95 53.86
CA ASP A 127 12.80 -0.10 55.01
C ASP A 127 12.98 -0.93 56.29
N ASP A 128 14.14 -0.79 56.93
CA ASP A 128 14.33 -1.00 58.36
C ASP A 128 13.55 0.12 59.08
N ASN A 129 12.22 0.12 58.93
CA ASN A 129 11.32 0.87 59.81
C ASN A 129 11.19 0.06 61.11
N LYS A 130 12.20 0.20 61.97
CA LYS A 130 12.13 -0.08 63.41
C LYS A 130 11.42 1.04 64.14
#